data_AF-A0A1G2SFI8-F1
#
_entry.id   AF-A0A1G2SFI8-F1
#
_cell.length_a   1.000
_cell.length_b   1.000
_cell.length_c   1.000
_cell.angle_alpha   90.00
_cell.angle_beta   90.00
_cell.angle_gamma   90.00
#
_symmetry.space_group_name_H-M   'P 1'
#
loop_
_entity.id
_entity.type
_entity.pdbx_description
1 polymer ?
#
loop_
_entity_poly.entity_id
_entity_poly.type
_entity_poly.pdbx_seq_one_letter_code
_entity_poly.pdbx_strand_id
1 'polypeptide(L)'
;MSTPNKVHPTTVGGLDATKKLGVMVGELRYDLLVEVLQGLHSELIRQRDSDEGKGRARLASILDEAAGQLEGTMDSLDKAVSICQHYIDEEKKLAQ
;
A
#
# COMPACT_ATOMS: atom_id res chain seq x y z
N MET A 1 33.35 -4.20 -12.15
CA MET A 1 32.12 -3.91 -12.91
C MET A 1 31.12 -3.30 -11.96
N SER A 2 30.91 -1.98 -12.01
CA SER A 2 29.93 -1.31 -11.15
C SER A 2 28.54 -1.61 -11.69
N THR A 3 27.71 -2.29 -10.90
CA THR A 3 26.29 -2.49 -11.23
C THR A 3 25.63 -1.12 -11.44
N PRO A 4 24.86 -0.92 -12.52
CA PRO A 4 24.19 0.35 -12.75
C PRO A 4 23.28 0.64 -11.54
N ASN A 5 23.38 1.86 -11.01
CA ASN A 5 22.47 2.36 -9.97
C ASN A 5 21.04 2.13 -10.44
N LYS A 6 20.35 1.15 -9.85
CA LYS A 6 18.92 0.93 -10.08
C LYS A 6 18.20 2.13 -9.47
N VAL A 7 17.91 3.13 -10.29
CA VAL A 7 17.16 4.32 -9.88
C VAL A 7 15.75 3.88 -9.49
N HIS A 8 15.22 4.39 -8.39
CA HIS A 8 13.83 4.14 -8.04
C HIS A 8 12.92 4.64 -9.17
N PRO A 9 11.92 3.85 -9.60
CA PRO A 9 11.01 4.28 -10.65
C PRO A 9 10.30 5.55 -10.20
N THR A 10 10.34 6.60 -11.03
CA THR A 10 9.64 7.86 -10.79
C THR A 10 8.17 7.80 -11.20
N THR A 11 7.80 6.77 -11.95
CA THR A 11 6.44 6.50 -12.44
C THR A 11 6.14 5.01 -12.32
N VAL A 12 4.86 4.69 -12.13
CA VAL A 12 4.34 3.35 -12.37
C VAL A 12 3.83 3.36 -13.81
N GLY A 13 4.07 2.30 -14.60
CA GLY A 13 3.82 2.29 -16.04
C GLY A 13 2.39 2.74 -16.39
N GLY A 14 2.26 3.94 -16.97
CA GLY A 14 0.97 4.53 -17.37
C GLY A 14 0.19 5.24 -16.25
N LEU A 15 0.75 5.37 -15.05
CA LEU A 15 0.12 6.05 -13.91
C LEU A 15 0.98 7.21 -13.42
N ASP A 16 0.40 8.41 -13.43
CA ASP A 16 1.03 9.59 -12.86
C ASP A 16 0.88 9.58 -11.34
N ALA A 17 2.01 9.56 -10.62
CA ALA A 17 2.09 9.60 -9.16
C ALA A 17 1.64 10.96 -8.60
N THR A 18 0.34 11.22 -8.66
CA THR A 18 -0.29 12.51 -8.39
C THR A 18 -1.31 12.39 -7.26
N LYS A 19 -1.74 13.53 -6.72
CA LYS A 19 -2.88 13.60 -5.77
C LYS A 19 -4.14 12.94 -6.34
N LYS A 20 -4.33 13.02 -7.66
CA LYS A 20 -5.47 12.39 -8.35
C LYS A 20 -5.45 10.87 -8.20
N LEU A 21 -4.28 10.24 -8.33
CA LEU A 21 -4.14 8.80 -8.09
C LEU A 21 -4.53 8.45 -6.65
N GLY A 22 -4.10 9.25 -5.67
CA GLY A 22 -4.48 9.07 -4.27
C GLY A 22 -5.98 9.13 -4.04
N VAL A 23 -6.68 10.06 -4.69
CA VAL A 23 -8.16 10.15 -4.63
C VAL A 23 -8.79 8.90 -5.25
N MET A 24 -8.36 8.50 -6.44
CA MET A 24 -8.90 7.31 -7.12
C MET A 24 -8.74 6.03 -6.29
N VAL A 25 -7.60 5.88 -5.61
CA VAL A 25 -7.38 4.77 -4.69
C VAL A 25 -8.30 4.88 -3.46
N GLY A 26 -8.46 6.07 -2.89
CA GLY A 26 -9.32 6.30 -1.73
C GLY A 26 -10.83 6.16 -2.00
N GLU A 27 -11.26 6.24 -3.26
CA GLU A 27 -12.64 5.98 -3.69
C GLU A 27 -12.99 4.48 -3.75
N LEU A 28 -12.00 3.59 -3.60
CA LEU A 28 -12.26 2.17 -3.49
C LEU A 28 -13.09 1.86 -2.24
N ARG A 29 -13.96 0.86 -2.37
CA ARG A 29 -14.64 0.27 -1.22
C ARG A 29 -13.61 -0.28 -0.24
N TYR A 30 -13.92 -0.20 1.05
CA TYR A 30 -12.94 -0.48 2.10
C TYR A 30 -12.28 -1.87 1.99
N ASP A 31 -13.02 -2.91 1.60
CA ASP A 31 -12.46 -4.26 1.38
C ASP A 31 -11.44 -4.28 0.22
N LEU A 32 -11.71 -3.55 -0.87
CA LEU A 32 -10.79 -3.42 -2.00
C LEU A 32 -9.62 -2.47 -1.70
N LEU A 33 -9.84 -1.44 -0.89
CA LEU A 33 -8.77 -0.54 -0.45
C LEU A 33 -7.77 -1.30 0.42
N VAL A 34 -8.22 -2.18 1.31
CA VAL A 34 -7.35 -3.03 2.13
C VAL A 34 -6.39 -3.85 1.26
N GLU A 35 -6.87 -4.47 0.18
CA GLU A 35 -6.03 -5.21 -0.77
C GLU A 35 -4.91 -4.34 -1.37
N VAL A 36 -5.22 -3.09 -1.75
CA VAL A 36 -4.22 -2.15 -2.26
C VAL A 36 -3.18 -1.81 -1.19
N LEU A 37 -3.62 -1.57 0.05
CA LEU A 37 -2.73 -1.25 1.16
C LEU A 37 -1.85 -2.44 1.56
N GLN A 38 -2.34 -3.67 1.47
CA GLN A 38 -1.55 -4.89 1.70
C GLN A 38 -0.40 -5.02 0.67
N GLY A 39 -0.69 -4.70 -0.60
CA GLY A 39 0.33 -4.63 -1.65
C GLY A 39 1.39 -3.58 -1.35
N LEU A 40 0.98 -2.37 -0.96
CA LEU A 40 1.89 -1.29 -0.59
C LEU A 40 2.73 -1.65 0.65
N HIS A 41 2.11 -2.22 1.68
CA HIS A 41 2.78 -2.71 2.87
C HIS A 41 3.87 -3.72 2.51
N SER A 42 3.54 -4.76 1.73
CA SER A 42 4.49 -5.80 1.32
C SER A 42 5.68 -5.24 0.55
N GLU A 43 5.46 -4.23 -0.29
CA GLU A 43 6.54 -3.56 -1.02
C GLU A 43 7.43 -2.71 -0.10
N LEU A 44 6.87 -2.04 0.92
CA LEU A 44 7.67 -1.32 1.93
C LEU A 44 8.56 -2.29 2.73
N ILE A 45 8.01 -3.44 3.15
CA ILE A 45 8.77 -4.51 3.82
C ILE A 45 9.91 -5.00 2.92
N ARG A 46 9.63 -5.26 1.64
CA ARG A 46 10.66 -5.70 0.68
C ARG A 46 11.77 -4.65 0.50
N GLN A 47 11.42 -3.36 0.49
CA GLN A 47 12.40 -2.27 0.40
C GLN A 47 13.22 -2.12 1.69
N ARG A 48 12.57 -2.20 2.85
CA ARG A 48 13.22 -2.26 4.17
C ARG A 48 14.30 -3.34 4.19
N ASP A 49 13.95 -4.57 3.85
CA ASP A 49 14.88 -5.72 3.88
C ASP A 49 16.06 -5.51 2.92
N SER A 50 15.78 -4.93 1.74
CA SER A 50 16.81 -4.56 0.77
C SER A 50 17.77 -3.50 1.30
N ASP A 51 17.28 -2.49 2.02
CA ASP A 51 18.12 -1.42 2.56
C ASP A 51 18.87 -1.85 3.82
N GLU A 52 18.27 -2.68 4.66
CA GLU A 52 18.95 -3.32 5.79
C GLU A 52 20.12 -4.18 5.30
N GLY A 53 19.89 -5.03 4.29
CA GLY A 53 20.95 -5.84 3.66
C GLY A 53 22.07 -5.01 3.01
N LYS A 54 21.84 -3.73 2.74
CA LYS A 54 22.84 -2.76 2.22
C LYS A 54 23.49 -1.92 3.33
N GLY A 55 23.19 -2.19 4.60
CA GLY A 55 23.71 -1.43 5.75
C GLY A 55 23.07 -0.05 5.94
N ARG A 56 21.94 0.23 5.30
CA ARG A 56 21.21 1.51 5.39
C ARG A 56 20.18 1.46 6.52
N ALA A 57 20.62 1.13 7.73
CA ALA A 57 19.74 0.85 8.86
C ALA A 57 18.73 1.97 9.17
N ARG A 58 19.13 3.25 9.04
CA ARG A 58 18.20 4.38 9.24
C ARG A 58 17.06 4.40 8.21
N LEU A 59 17.34 4.07 6.95
CA LEU A 59 16.32 4.03 5.91
C LEU A 59 15.39 2.84 6.12
N ALA A 60 15.94 1.67 6.44
CA ALA A 60 15.17 0.50 6.80
C ALA A 60 14.21 0.78 7.98
N SER A 61 14.71 1.43 9.05
CA SER A 61 13.87 1.82 10.21
C SER A 61 12.67 2.68 9.81
N ILE A 62 12.87 3.68 8.93
CA ILE A 62 11.78 4.57 8.49
C ILE A 62 10.76 3.79 7.63
N LEU A 63 11.21 2.88 6.78
CA LEU A 63 10.33 2.05 5.96
C LEU A 63 9.52 1.07 6.81
N ASP A 64 10.12 0.55 7.88
CA ASP A 64 9.44 -0.31 8.86
C ASP A 64 8.37 0.47 9.64
N GLU A 65 8.68 1.67 10.10
CA GLU A 65 7.71 2.58 10.73
C GLU A 65 6.53 2.90 9.79
N ALA A 66 6.81 3.18 8.51
CA ALA A 66 5.78 3.44 7.51
C ALA A 66 4.89 2.21 7.26
N ALA A 67 5.48 1.01 7.23
CA ALA A 67 4.73 -0.23 7.11
C ALA A 67 3.82 -0.45 8.33
N GLY A 68 4.32 -0.23 9.55
CA GLY A 68 3.50 -0.34 10.77
C GLY A 68 2.33 0.66 10.80
N GLN A 69 2.50 1.88 10.26
CA GLN A 69 1.40 2.84 10.11
C GLN A 69 0.34 2.36 9.10
N LEU A 70 0.76 1.69 8.02
CA LEU A 70 -0.19 1.07 7.09
C LEU A 70 -0.94 -0.08 7.73
N GLU A 71 -0.29 -0.90 8.55
CA GLU A 71 -0.96 -1.98 9.31
C GLU A 71 -2.08 -1.41 10.19
N GLY A 72 -1.80 -0.38 10.99
CA GLY A 72 -2.84 0.29 11.79
C GLY A 72 -3.95 0.96 10.96
N THR A 73 -3.64 1.37 9.72
CA THR A 73 -4.65 1.88 8.77
C THR A 73 -5.55 0.74 8.28
N MET A 74 -4.98 -0.40 7.90
CA MET A 74 -5.74 -1.60 7.50
C MET A 74 -6.63 -2.09 8.64
N ASP A 75 -6.14 -2.15 9.88
CA ASP A 75 -6.95 -2.49 11.06
C ASP A 75 -8.16 -1.57 11.25
N SER A 76 -8.00 -0.29 10.93
CA SER A 76 -9.08 0.70 11.01
C SER A 76 -10.10 0.49 9.88
N LEU A 77 -9.63 0.13 8.69
CA LEU A 77 -10.50 -0.20 7.56
C LEU A 77 -11.24 -1.52 7.78
N ASP A 78 -10.64 -2.54 8.37
CA ASP A 78 -11.30 -3.80 8.70
C ASP A 78 -12.46 -3.58 9.68
N LYS A 79 -12.31 -2.66 10.64
CA LYS A 79 -13.41 -2.21 11.51
C LYS A 79 -14.50 -1.51 10.69
N ALA A 80 -14.13 -0.66 9.74
CA ALA A 80 -15.09 0.00 8.86
C ALA A 80 -15.85 -1.02 7.99
N VAL A 81 -15.16 -2.00 7.42
CA VAL A 81 -15.74 -3.15 6.68
C VAL A 81 -16.73 -3.89 7.55
N SER A 82 -16.36 -4.22 8.78
CA SER A 82 -17.25 -4.90 9.74
C SER A 82 -18.55 -4.10 9.99
N ILE A 83 -18.46 -2.78 10.11
CA ILE A 83 -19.62 -1.90 10.28
C ILE A 83 -20.51 -1.87 9.04
N CYS A 84 -19.92 -1.82 7.83
CA CYS A 84 -20.66 -1.69 6.59
C CYS A 84 -20.86 -3.01 5.82
N GLN A 85 -20.58 -4.16 6.45
CA GLN A 85 -20.57 -5.47 5.81
C GLN A 85 -21.86 -5.76 5.02
N HIS A 86 -23.00 -5.40 5.59
CA HIS A 86 -24.29 -5.57 4.93
C HIS A 86 -24.37 -4.83 3.58
N TYR A 87 -23.92 -3.58 3.52
CA TYR A 87 -23.89 -2.78 2.29
C TYR A 87 -22.90 -3.35 1.27
N ILE A 88 -21.73 -3.79 1.73
CA ILE A 88 -20.73 -4.46 0.88
C ILE A 88 -21.32 -5.70 0.21
N ASP A 89 -22.06 -6.52 0.97
CA ASP A 89 -22.67 -7.75 0.45
C ASP A 89 -23.78 -7.45 -0.57
N GLU A 90 -24.54 -6.37 -0.39
CA GLU A 90 -25.54 -5.92 -1.37
C GLU A 90 -24.88 -5.46 -2.67
N GLU A 91 -23.84 -4.64 -2.59
CA GLU A 91 -23.09 -4.19 -3.76
C GLU A 91 -22.46 -5.36 -4.53
N LYS A 92 -21.92 -6.36 -3.83
CA LYS A 92 -21.37 -7.58 -4.44
C LYS A 92 -22.40 -8.36 -5.24
N LYS A 93 -23.67 -8.37 -4.81
CA LYS A 93 -24.77 -9.03 -5.55
C LYS A 93 -25.18 -8.24 -6.79
N LEU A 94 -25.11 -6.90 -6.74
CA LEU A 94 -25.45 -6.02 -7.87
C LEU A 94 -24.38 -5.99 -8.96
N ALA A 95 -23.13 -6.33 -8.62
CA ALA A 95 -22.00 -6.36 -9.54
C ALA A 95 -21.85 -7.71 -10.30
N GLN A 96 -22.71 -8.69 -10.03
CA GLN A 96 -22.77 -10.00 -10.72
C GLN A 96 -23.84 -9.99 -11.81
#